data_AF-A0A9R1FF97-F1
#
_entry.id   AF-A0A9R1FF97-F1
#
_cell.length_a   1.000
_cell.length_b   1.000
_cell.length_c   1.000
_cell.angle_alpha   90.00
_cell.angle_beta   90.00
_cell.angle_gamma   90.00
#
_symmetry.space_group_name_H-M   'P 1'
#
loop_
_entity.id
_entity.type
_entity.pdbx_description
1 polymer ?
#
loop_
_entity_poly.entity_id
_entity_poly.type
_entity_poly.pdbx_seq_one_letter_code
_entity_poly.pdbx_strand_id
1 'polypeptide(L)'
;MAAILETLLKSSVRKLQDVIIDKAILILGVEEELTKLLQRVELIQCCIYDAEKRRTKEQVVNNWLGQLRDVIYDVDEIMDVARSKGSKLLPDHPSPSSGKSVACKGLSVSSCFCNIVTRHDVAVRIRSLNKKIENIANDKIFSTFNNSAQPIGNGQTSKLIRSSNLVEPNLVGRDIIHSNRKLVELVLAHKEYKSYKLGIVGTGGVGKTTLAQKIYNDQRIKGSFKMHAWICVSRDYNEVTLLKEVLRNIGVYHEQGETIAELQSKLAETIEGKSFFSSSR
;
A
#
# COMPACT_ATOMS: atom_id res chain seq x y z
N MET A 1 -3.70 -1.47 -4.67
CA MET A 1 -4.38 -2.40 -3.75
C MET A 1 -3.76 -2.32 -2.35
N ALA A 2 -2.43 -2.48 -2.19
CA ALA A 2 -1.71 -2.25 -0.93
C ALA A 2 -2.13 -1.03 -0.13
N ALA A 3 -2.02 0.15 -0.74
CA ALA A 3 -2.40 1.39 -0.08
C ALA A 3 -3.92 1.47 0.20
N ILE A 4 -4.77 0.75 -0.54
CA ILE A 4 -6.23 0.84 -0.42
C ILE A 4 -6.69 -0.02 0.77
N LEU A 5 -6.23 -1.26 0.89
CA LEU A 5 -6.66 -2.12 2.00
C LEU A 5 -6.07 -1.65 3.33
N GLU A 6 -4.82 -1.18 3.35
CA GLU A 6 -4.21 -0.60 4.55
C GLU A 6 -4.92 0.68 5.00
N THR A 7 -5.26 1.58 4.07
CA THR A 7 -6.02 2.80 4.41
C THR A 7 -7.44 2.48 4.84
N LEU A 8 -8.08 1.50 4.21
CA LEU A 8 -9.42 1.05 4.58
C LEU A 8 -9.43 0.45 5.99
N LEU A 9 -8.49 -0.44 6.33
CA LEU A 9 -8.36 -0.96 7.71
C LEU A 9 -8.11 0.17 8.71
N LYS A 10 -7.20 1.10 8.43
CA LYS A 10 -6.94 2.27 9.30
C LYS A 10 -8.20 3.10 9.52
N SER A 11 -8.97 3.32 8.46
CA SER A 11 -10.24 4.02 8.52
C SER A 11 -11.27 3.27 9.37
N SER A 12 -11.39 1.95 9.17
CA SER A 12 -12.31 1.11 9.92
C SER A 12 -11.97 1.06 11.42
N VAL A 13 -10.68 0.97 11.78
CA VAL A 13 -10.24 1.02 13.19
C VAL A 13 -10.67 2.32 13.85
N ARG A 14 -10.39 3.47 13.22
CA ARG A 14 -10.81 4.79 13.75
C ARG A 14 -12.32 4.90 13.88
N LYS A 15 -13.04 4.51 12.83
CA LYS A 15 -14.51 4.56 12.82
C LYS A 15 -15.10 3.63 13.89
N LEU A 16 -14.52 2.45 14.13
CA LEU A 16 -14.92 1.55 15.21
C LEU A 16 -14.68 2.19 16.59
N GLN A 17 -13.52 2.80 16.81
CA GLN A 17 -13.19 3.52 18.04
C GLN A 17 -14.21 4.65 18.32
N ASP A 18 -14.57 5.42 17.28
CA ASP A 18 -15.56 6.49 17.38
C ASP A 18 -16.98 5.96 17.62
N VAL A 19 -17.34 4.85 16.99
CA VAL A 19 -18.69 4.26 17.04
C VAL A 19 -18.93 3.59 18.40
N ILE A 20 -17.94 2.93 18.99
CA ILE A 20 -18.08 2.23 20.28
C ILE A 20 -18.52 3.17 21.41
N ILE A 21 -18.01 4.40 21.44
CA ILE A 21 -18.35 5.40 22.48
C ILE A 21 -19.60 6.22 22.16
N ASP A 22 -20.24 5.97 21.02
CA ASP A 22 -21.43 6.70 20.57
C ASP A 22 -22.67 6.29 21.38
N LYS A 23 -23.45 7.27 21.85
CA LYS A 23 -24.71 7.03 22.56
C LYS A 23 -25.69 6.20 21.71
N ALA A 24 -25.64 6.34 20.39
CA ALA A 24 -26.41 5.52 19.44
C ALA A 24 -26.05 4.02 19.51
N ILE A 25 -24.84 3.66 19.90
CA ILE A 25 -24.42 2.26 20.05
C ILE A 25 -24.79 1.72 21.43
N LEU A 26 -24.65 2.53 22.47
CA LEU A 26 -25.07 2.15 23.82
C LEU A 26 -26.53 1.72 23.85
N ILE A 27 -27.41 2.44 23.14
CA ILE A 27 -28.83 2.08 23.06
C ILE A 27 -29.09 0.79 22.26
N LEU A 28 -28.14 0.34 21.42
CA LEU A 28 -28.22 -0.93 20.71
C LEU A 28 -27.74 -2.12 21.55
N GLY A 29 -26.90 -1.87 22.57
CA GLY A 29 -26.38 -2.92 23.45
C GLY A 29 -25.39 -3.87 22.76
N VAL A 30 -24.61 -3.37 21.80
CA VAL A 30 -23.64 -4.15 20.99
C VAL A 30 -22.19 -3.73 21.20
N GLU A 31 -21.93 -2.99 22.28
CA GLU A 31 -20.62 -2.42 22.61
C GLU A 31 -19.55 -3.51 22.75
N GLU A 32 -19.87 -4.61 23.44
CA GLU A 32 -18.93 -5.73 23.63
C GLU A 32 -18.59 -6.41 22.31
N GLU A 33 -19.57 -6.65 21.44
CA GLU A 33 -19.32 -7.26 20.14
C GLU A 33 -18.51 -6.33 19.22
N LEU A 34 -18.75 -5.02 19.24
CA LEU A 34 -17.93 -4.06 18.49
C LEU A 34 -16.50 -3.96 19.03
N THR A 35 -16.32 -4.04 20.35
CA THR A 35 -14.98 -4.05 20.97
C THR A 35 -14.19 -5.29 20.55
N LYS A 36 -14.81 -6.47 20.53
CA LYS A 36 -14.19 -7.70 20.02
C LYS A 36 -13.82 -7.58 18.54
N LEU A 37 -14.69 -6.95 17.74
CA LEU A 37 -14.43 -6.71 16.33
C LEU A 37 -13.22 -5.78 16.14
N LEU A 38 -13.16 -4.67 16.89
CA LEU A 38 -12.05 -3.72 16.89
C LEU A 38 -10.71 -4.42 17.18
N GLN A 39 -10.64 -5.17 18.28
CA GLN A 39 -9.41 -5.88 18.69
C GLN A 39 -8.89 -6.81 17.58
N ARG A 40 -9.80 -7.48 16.85
CA ARG A 40 -9.44 -8.40 15.76
C ARG A 40 -8.99 -7.66 14.51
N VAL A 41 -9.65 -6.55 14.15
CA VAL A 41 -9.21 -5.71 13.03
C VAL A 41 -7.82 -5.13 13.32
N GLU A 42 -7.58 -4.65 14.55
CA GLU A 42 -6.27 -4.15 14.98
C GLU A 42 -5.19 -5.23 14.92
N LEU A 43 -5.50 -6.46 15.38
CA LEU A 43 -4.58 -7.59 15.31
C LEU A 43 -4.18 -7.91 13.85
N ILE A 44 -5.16 -7.90 12.94
CA ILE A 44 -4.91 -8.15 11.50
C ILE A 44 -4.14 -6.98 10.88
N GLN A 45 -4.39 -5.75 11.31
CA GLN A 45 -3.70 -4.56 10.81
C GLN A 45 -2.17 -4.69 10.94
N CYS A 46 -1.69 -5.31 12.01
CA CYS A 46 -0.26 -5.52 12.26
C CYS A 46 0.43 -6.37 11.17
N CYS A 47 -0.29 -7.30 10.52
CA CYS A 47 0.30 -8.18 9.52
C CYS A 47 0.01 -7.78 8.06
N ILE A 48 -0.78 -6.73 7.82
CA ILE A 48 -1.19 -6.32 6.46
C ILE A 48 0.01 -6.00 5.58
N TYR A 49 1.01 -5.32 6.14
CA TYR A 49 2.21 -4.93 5.38
C TYR A 49 2.95 -6.16 4.84
N ASP A 50 3.17 -7.16 5.69
CA ASP A 50 3.87 -8.40 5.33
C ASP A 50 3.05 -9.27 4.38
N ALA A 51 1.73 -9.36 4.59
CA ALA A 51 0.82 -10.07 3.71
C ALA A 51 0.82 -9.47 2.29
N GLU A 52 0.74 -8.14 2.16
CA GLU A 52 0.80 -7.44 0.88
C GLU A 52 2.14 -7.69 0.13
N LYS A 53 3.27 -7.76 0.84
CA LYS A 53 4.58 -8.07 0.25
C LYS A 53 4.63 -9.49 -0.35
N ARG A 54 3.90 -10.44 0.24
CA ARG A 54 3.84 -11.84 -0.22
C ARG A 54 2.76 -12.09 -1.28
N ARG A 55 1.76 -11.21 -1.37
CA ARG A 55 0.60 -11.32 -2.28
C ARG A 55 0.93 -11.70 -3.72
N THR A 56 1.95 -11.10 -4.32
CA THR A 56 2.28 -11.36 -5.74
C THR A 56 2.98 -12.69 -5.98
N LYS A 57 3.50 -13.32 -4.92
CA LYS A 57 4.26 -14.57 -4.98
C LYS A 57 3.44 -15.76 -4.52
N GLU A 58 2.52 -15.52 -3.58
CA GLU A 58 1.73 -16.57 -2.92
C GLU A 58 0.24 -16.35 -3.20
N GLN A 59 -0.33 -17.13 -4.13
CA GLN A 59 -1.74 -17.06 -4.50
C GLN A 59 -2.67 -17.23 -3.29
N VAL A 60 -2.25 -18.08 -2.35
CA VAL A 60 -2.98 -18.36 -1.10
C VAL A 60 -3.08 -17.09 -0.24
N VAL A 61 -2.01 -16.31 -0.12
CA VAL A 61 -2.02 -15.00 0.56
C VAL A 61 -2.87 -13.98 -0.19
N ASN A 62 -2.84 -13.98 -1.53
CA ASN A 62 -3.69 -13.10 -2.32
C ASN A 62 -5.19 -13.40 -2.13
N ASN A 63 -5.57 -14.67 -2.08
CA ASN A 63 -6.95 -15.07 -1.79
C ASN A 63 -7.36 -14.69 -0.36
N TRP A 64 -6.47 -14.86 0.62
CA TRP A 64 -6.71 -14.44 2.00
C TRP A 64 -6.91 -12.93 2.13
N LEU A 65 -6.08 -12.11 1.46
CA LEU A 65 -6.25 -10.66 1.40
C LEU A 65 -7.55 -10.24 0.71
N GLY A 66 -8.01 -11.01 -0.29
CA GLY A 66 -9.31 -10.82 -0.93
C GLY A 66 -10.46 -11.01 0.07
N GLN A 67 -10.47 -12.12 0.80
CA GLN A 67 -11.48 -12.40 1.84
C GLN A 67 -11.49 -11.33 2.93
N LEU A 68 -10.31 -10.89 3.37
CA LEU A 68 -10.19 -9.81 4.34
C LEU A 68 -10.78 -8.50 3.81
N ARG A 69 -10.50 -8.16 2.55
CA ARG A 69 -11.08 -6.95 1.93
C ARG A 69 -12.60 -6.97 1.96
N ASP A 70 -13.21 -8.10 1.60
CA ASP A 70 -14.67 -8.23 1.58
C ASP A 70 -15.25 -8.07 3.00
N VAL A 71 -14.63 -8.67 4.02
CA VAL A 71 -15.06 -8.52 5.42
C VAL A 71 -14.91 -7.07 5.89
N ILE A 72 -13.86 -6.36 5.50
CA ILE A 72 -13.66 -4.96 5.93
C ILE A 72 -14.71 -4.03 5.29
N TYR A 73 -15.16 -4.29 4.07
CA TYR A 73 -16.30 -3.55 3.51
C TYR A 73 -17.59 -3.81 4.29
N ASP A 74 -17.88 -5.07 4.64
CA ASP A 74 -19.02 -5.39 5.49
C ASP A 74 -18.93 -4.68 6.87
N VAL A 75 -17.71 -4.56 7.42
CA VAL A 75 -17.45 -3.81 8.66
C VAL A 75 -17.74 -2.31 8.49
N ASP A 76 -17.31 -1.71 7.39
CA ASP A 76 -17.57 -0.29 7.12
C ASP A 76 -19.07 0.01 6.99
N GLU A 77 -19.79 -0.86 6.28
CA GLU A 77 -21.24 -0.78 6.10
C GLU A 77 -21.98 -0.95 7.43
N ILE A 78 -21.65 -1.98 8.23
CA ILE A 78 -22.40 -2.24 9.47
C ILE A 78 -22.23 -1.12 10.49
N MET A 79 -21.10 -0.41 10.49
CA MET A 79 -20.90 0.74 11.38
C MET A 79 -21.87 1.88 11.06
N ASP A 80 -22.09 2.16 9.78
CA ASP A 80 -23.05 3.20 9.37
C ASP A 80 -24.49 2.77 9.67
N VAL A 81 -24.81 1.48 9.42
CA VAL A 81 -26.11 0.90 9.76
C VAL A 81 -26.37 0.94 11.26
N ALA A 82 -25.38 0.58 12.09
CA ALA A 82 -25.48 0.57 13.54
C ALA A 82 -25.67 1.99 14.08
N ARG A 83 -24.85 2.95 13.65
CA ARG A 83 -25.00 4.35 14.06
C ARG A 83 -26.37 4.91 13.63
N SER A 84 -26.77 4.72 12.38
CA SER A 84 -28.07 5.20 11.85
C SER A 84 -29.27 4.60 12.58
N LYS A 85 -29.28 3.27 12.80
CA LYS A 85 -30.35 2.60 13.52
C LYS A 85 -30.37 2.99 15.00
N GLY A 86 -29.21 3.08 15.63
CA GLY A 86 -29.04 3.50 17.01
C GLY A 86 -29.56 4.91 17.25
N SER A 87 -29.21 5.86 16.37
CA SER A 87 -29.69 7.24 16.43
C SER A 87 -31.22 7.31 16.42
N LYS A 88 -31.91 6.53 15.56
CA LYS A 88 -33.39 6.49 15.52
C LYS A 88 -34.04 5.99 16.81
N LEU A 89 -33.30 5.29 17.67
CA LEU A 89 -33.80 4.79 18.94
C LEU A 89 -33.61 5.79 20.08
N LEU A 90 -32.81 6.84 19.89
CA LEU A 90 -32.56 7.85 20.92
C LEU A 90 -33.82 8.72 21.16
N PRO A 91 -34.07 9.15 22.41
CA PRO A 91 -35.27 9.93 22.76
C PRO A 91 -35.39 11.28 22.05
N ASP A 92 -34.27 11.87 21.61
CA ASP A 92 -34.17 13.27 21.18
C ASP A 92 -34.26 13.49 19.66
N HIS A 93 -34.49 12.45 18.84
CA HIS A 93 -34.56 12.62 17.39
C HIS A 93 -35.91 13.19 16.93
N PRO A 94 -35.95 14.41 16.32
CA PRO A 94 -37.14 14.89 15.66
C PRO A 94 -37.34 14.07 14.39
N SER A 95 -38.38 13.24 14.37
CA SER A 95 -38.78 12.48 13.19
C SER A 95 -39.25 13.45 12.08
N PRO A 96 -38.77 13.36 10.82
CA PRO A 96 -39.31 14.18 9.75
C PRO A 96 -40.61 13.54 9.21
N SER A 97 -41.73 14.28 9.39
CA SER A 97 -43.12 14.02 8.94
C SER A 97 -43.90 12.95 9.73
N SER A 98 -45.18 13.11 10.08
CA SER A 98 -46.25 13.97 9.55
C SER A 98 -47.32 14.29 10.62
N GLY A 99 -47.87 15.50 10.57
CA GLY A 99 -49.29 15.81 10.79
C GLY A 99 -50.01 15.31 12.06
N LYS A 100 -50.35 16.26 12.93
CA LYS A 100 -51.47 16.27 13.90
C LYS A 100 -52.23 14.94 14.10
N SER A 101 -52.15 14.37 15.31
CA SER A 101 -53.32 13.78 15.97
C SER A 101 -53.08 13.61 17.46
N VAL A 102 -53.93 14.29 18.22
CA VAL A 102 -54.15 14.11 19.66
C VAL A 102 -54.58 12.66 19.91
N ALA A 103 -53.89 11.96 20.82
CA ALA A 103 -54.43 10.99 21.79
C ALA A 103 -53.32 10.04 22.28
N CYS A 104 -52.71 10.35 23.42
CA CYS A 104 -52.13 9.32 24.26
C CYS A 104 -53.27 8.51 24.87
N LYS A 105 -53.43 7.23 24.50
CA LYS A 105 -54.01 6.16 25.33
C LYS A 105 -54.01 4.82 24.57
N GLY A 106 -53.02 3.99 24.88
CA GLY A 106 -52.93 2.61 24.43
C GLY A 106 -51.48 2.16 24.53
N LEU A 107 -51.20 1.19 25.40
CA LEU A 107 -49.90 0.53 25.52
C LEU A 107 -49.52 -0.08 24.17
N SER A 108 -48.86 0.69 23.31
CA SER A 108 -48.39 0.19 22.03
C SER A 108 -47.13 -0.64 22.26
N VAL A 109 -47.33 -1.90 22.67
CA VAL A 109 -46.26 -2.90 22.78
C VAL A 109 -45.48 -3.02 21.46
N SER A 110 -46.08 -2.61 20.34
CA SER A 110 -45.46 -2.60 19.01
C SER A 110 -44.20 -1.73 18.89
N SER A 111 -44.12 -0.58 19.58
CA SER A 111 -42.91 0.26 19.51
C SER A 111 -41.72 -0.37 20.24
N CYS A 112 -41.98 -1.05 21.35
CA CYS A 112 -40.96 -1.82 22.08
C CYS A 112 -40.46 -3.03 21.27
N PHE A 113 -41.36 -3.74 20.58
CA PHE A 113 -40.98 -4.85 19.71
C PHE A 113 -40.21 -4.41 18.45
N CYS A 114 -40.57 -3.29 17.81
CA CYS A 114 -39.79 -2.77 16.67
C CYS A 114 -38.36 -2.41 17.07
N ASN A 115 -38.17 -1.87 18.28
CA ASN A 115 -36.86 -1.53 18.82
C ASN A 115 -36.04 -2.80 19.12
N ILE A 116 -36.65 -3.85 19.67
CA ILE A 116 -35.94 -5.12 19.96
C ILE A 116 -35.51 -5.85 18.69
N VAL A 117 -36.36 -5.85 17.64
CA VAL A 117 -36.02 -6.45 16.34
C VAL A 117 -34.86 -5.69 15.69
N THR A 118 -34.86 -4.37 15.78
CA THR A 118 -33.78 -3.52 15.23
C THR A 118 -32.46 -3.77 15.95
N ARG A 119 -32.47 -3.84 17.28
CA ARG A 119 -31.29 -4.21 18.10
C ARG A 119 -30.78 -5.60 17.74
N HIS A 120 -31.69 -6.57 17.67
CA HIS A 120 -31.36 -7.96 17.37
C HIS A 120 -30.76 -8.11 15.97
N ASP A 121 -31.32 -7.48 14.93
CA ASP A 121 -30.78 -7.53 13.57
C ASP A 121 -29.35 -6.97 13.50
N VAL A 122 -29.09 -5.82 14.13
CA VAL A 122 -27.74 -5.23 14.18
C VAL A 122 -26.78 -6.14 14.95
N ALA A 123 -27.17 -6.63 16.12
CA ALA A 123 -26.37 -7.53 16.94
C ALA A 123 -26.00 -8.81 16.19
N VAL A 124 -26.95 -9.44 15.50
CA VAL A 124 -26.71 -10.67 14.71
C VAL A 124 -25.70 -10.42 13.58
N ARG A 125 -25.81 -9.28 12.88
CA ARG A 125 -24.87 -8.93 11.81
C ARG A 125 -23.46 -8.69 12.35
N ILE A 126 -23.31 -7.97 13.47
CA ILE A 126 -22.01 -7.73 14.11
C ILE A 126 -21.40 -9.06 14.61
N ARG A 127 -22.22 -9.96 15.18
CA ARG A 127 -21.76 -11.30 15.58
C ARG A 127 -21.30 -12.13 14.38
N SER A 128 -22.02 -12.07 13.27
CA SER A 128 -21.62 -12.74 12.02
C SER A 128 -20.27 -12.21 11.52
N LEU A 129 -20.07 -10.88 11.54
CA LEU A 129 -18.79 -10.27 11.16
C LEU A 129 -17.64 -10.66 12.07
N ASN A 130 -17.89 -10.69 13.38
CA ASN A 130 -16.94 -11.20 14.35
C ASN A 130 -16.50 -12.63 14.04
N LYS A 131 -17.42 -13.49 13.62
CA LYS A 131 -17.10 -14.86 13.22
C LYS A 131 -16.29 -14.91 11.91
N LYS A 132 -16.67 -14.09 10.92
CA LYS A 132 -15.92 -14.00 9.65
C LYS A 132 -14.47 -13.56 9.87
N ILE A 133 -14.26 -12.50 10.65
CA ILE A 133 -12.92 -11.97 10.90
C ILE A 133 -12.09 -12.90 11.80
N GLU A 134 -12.73 -13.59 12.74
CA GLU A 134 -12.09 -14.63 13.55
C GLU A 134 -11.61 -15.80 12.69
N ASN A 135 -12.40 -16.26 11.72
CA ASN A 135 -11.95 -17.29 10.78
C ASN A 135 -10.73 -16.83 9.97
N ILE A 136 -10.68 -15.55 9.58
CA ILE A 136 -9.54 -14.96 8.87
C ILE A 136 -8.29 -14.92 9.78
N ALA A 137 -8.45 -14.53 11.04
CA ALA A 137 -7.38 -14.47 12.02
C ALA A 137 -6.89 -15.86 12.48
N ASN A 138 -7.76 -16.88 12.45
CA ASN A 138 -7.41 -18.26 12.78
C ASN A 138 -6.90 -19.07 11.57
N ASP A 139 -6.89 -18.48 10.37
CA ASP A 139 -6.31 -19.12 9.20
C ASP A 139 -4.81 -19.39 9.45
N LYS A 140 -4.34 -20.56 9.02
CA LYS A 140 -2.91 -20.93 9.12
C LYS A 140 -2.02 -19.88 8.48
N ILE A 141 -2.50 -19.19 7.44
CA ILE A 141 -1.80 -18.08 6.78
C ILE A 141 -1.53 -16.96 7.78
N PHE A 142 -2.48 -16.59 8.64
CA PHE A 142 -2.30 -15.56 9.66
C PHE A 142 -1.19 -15.93 10.65
N SER A 143 -1.12 -17.20 11.06
CA SER A 143 -0.04 -17.68 11.93
C SER A 143 1.35 -17.56 11.29
N THR A 144 1.47 -17.60 9.95
CA THR A 144 2.75 -17.37 9.27
C THR A 144 3.24 -15.92 9.32
N PHE A 145 2.36 -14.98 9.67
CA PHE A 145 2.72 -13.58 9.90
C PHE A 145 2.99 -13.30 11.38
N ASN A 146 2.24 -13.92 12.28
CA ASN A 146 2.39 -13.70 13.73
C ASN A 146 3.64 -14.39 14.32
N ASN A 147 4.08 -15.50 13.73
CA ASN A 147 5.26 -16.25 14.18
C ASN A 147 6.58 -15.78 13.56
N SER A 148 6.71 -14.52 13.16
CA SER A 148 7.98 -13.97 12.67
C SER A 148 8.99 -13.72 13.81
N ALA A 149 9.22 -14.72 14.67
CA ALA A 149 10.56 -14.95 15.18
C ALA A 149 11.39 -15.47 14.00
N GLN A 150 12.46 -14.76 13.66
CA GLN A 150 13.27 -15.04 12.49
C GLN A 150 13.62 -16.54 12.33
N PRO A 151 13.48 -17.11 11.14
CA PRO A 151 14.32 -18.23 10.77
C PRO A 151 15.70 -17.69 10.43
N ILE A 152 16.64 -17.82 11.37
CA ILE A 152 18.05 -18.00 11.04
C ILE A 152 18.12 -19.31 10.25
N GLY A 153 18.48 -19.26 8.97
CA GLY A 153 18.76 -20.47 8.22
C GLY A 153 18.57 -20.39 6.72
N ASN A 154 19.68 -20.12 6.05
CA ASN A 154 20.10 -20.70 4.77
C ASN A 154 19.35 -20.29 3.50
N GLY A 155 20.05 -19.43 2.74
CA GLY A 155 20.28 -19.70 1.32
C GLY A 155 19.04 -19.74 0.43
N GLN A 156 18.28 -18.65 0.41
CA GLN A 156 17.48 -18.36 -0.76
C GLN A 156 18.05 -17.11 -1.40
N THR A 157 18.93 -17.33 -2.38
CA THR A 157 19.15 -16.38 -3.46
C THR A 157 17.79 -16.05 -4.03
N SER A 158 17.20 -14.97 -3.53
CA SER A 158 16.06 -14.38 -4.19
C SER A 158 16.54 -14.04 -5.60
N LYS A 159 16.19 -14.90 -6.56
CA LYS A 159 15.92 -14.45 -7.92
C LYS A 159 14.68 -13.55 -7.82
N LEU A 160 14.85 -12.40 -7.17
CA LEU A 160 14.22 -11.18 -7.64
C LEU A 160 14.56 -11.19 -9.12
N ILE A 161 13.55 -11.33 -9.96
CA ILE A 161 13.65 -11.02 -11.38
C ILE A 161 13.91 -9.50 -11.42
N ARG A 162 15.17 -9.15 -11.13
CA ARG A 162 15.77 -7.83 -11.21
C ARG A 162 16.09 -7.70 -12.69
N SER A 163 15.03 -7.64 -13.50
CA SER A 163 15.20 -7.38 -14.91
C SER A 163 15.66 -5.92 -15.00
N SER A 164 16.97 -5.75 -14.97
CA SER A 164 17.71 -4.64 -15.55
C SER A 164 17.72 -4.75 -17.07
N ASN A 165 16.87 -5.60 -17.67
CA ASN A 165 16.81 -5.73 -19.12
C ASN A 165 16.29 -4.40 -19.64
N LEU A 166 17.22 -3.66 -20.24
CA LEU A 166 16.96 -2.49 -21.05
C LEU A 166 16.25 -2.97 -22.32
N VAL A 167 14.98 -3.34 -22.20
CA VAL A 167 14.11 -3.48 -23.37
C VAL A 167 13.76 -2.06 -23.79
N GLU A 168 14.09 -1.70 -25.02
CA GLU A 168 13.75 -0.37 -25.54
C GLU A 168 12.22 -0.26 -25.66
N PRO A 169 11.56 0.63 -24.90
CA PRO A 169 10.10 0.66 -24.90
C PRO A 169 9.57 1.34 -26.16
N ASN A 170 8.44 0.86 -26.69
CA ASN A 170 7.69 1.54 -27.73
C ASN A 170 6.92 2.72 -27.11
N LEU A 171 7.45 3.92 -27.30
CA LEU A 171 6.83 5.15 -26.80
C LEU A 171 5.74 5.61 -27.78
N VAL A 172 4.50 5.70 -27.30
CA VAL A 172 3.34 6.16 -28.08
C VAL A 172 2.79 7.46 -27.52
N GLY A 173 2.32 8.35 -28.40
CA GLY A 173 1.77 9.66 -28.04
C GLY A 173 2.69 10.82 -28.46
N ARG A 174 2.11 11.85 -29.10
CA ARG A 174 2.89 12.98 -29.66
C ARG A 174 3.59 13.80 -28.58
N ASP A 175 2.89 14.11 -27.50
CA ASP A 175 3.40 14.99 -26.44
C ASP A 175 4.55 14.35 -25.66
N ILE A 176 4.48 13.03 -25.43
CA ILE A 176 5.54 12.31 -24.74
C ILE A 176 6.78 12.15 -25.63
N ILE A 177 6.61 12.01 -26.95
CA ILE A 177 7.73 12.01 -27.91
C ILE A 177 8.41 13.39 -27.91
N HIS A 178 7.65 14.49 -27.92
CA HIS A 178 8.19 15.83 -27.84
C HIS A 178 8.91 16.08 -26.51
N SER A 179 8.30 15.66 -25.40
CA SER A 179 8.90 15.74 -24.06
C SER A 179 10.21 14.95 -23.98
N ASN A 180 10.26 13.74 -24.54
CA ASN A 180 11.49 12.95 -24.60
C ASN A 180 12.61 13.69 -25.34
N ARG A 181 12.31 14.30 -26.51
CA ARG A 181 13.31 15.08 -27.27
C ARG A 181 13.83 16.26 -26.45
N LYS A 182 12.93 17.04 -25.85
CA LYS A 182 13.27 18.20 -25.02
C LYS A 182 14.10 17.82 -23.79
N LEU A 183 13.77 16.71 -23.13
CA LEU A 183 14.54 16.22 -21.97
C LEU A 183 15.94 15.76 -22.36
N VAL A 184 16.10 15.09 -23.49
CA VAL A 184 17.44 14.72 -24.01
C VAL A 184 18.24 15.97 -24.33
N GLU A 185 17.65 16.96 -25.00
CA GLU A 185 18.32 18.25 -25.28
C GLU A 185 18.73 18.97 -24.00
N LEU A 186 17.88 18.98 -22.98
CA LEU A 186 18.20 19.55 -21.67
C LEU A 186 19.39 18.85 -21.01
N VAL A 187 19.43 17.52 -21.01
CA VAL A 187 20.56 16.74 -20.45
C VAL A 187 21.85 17.06 -21.19
N LEU A 188 21.81 17.13 -22.52
CA LEU A 188 22.99 17.43 -23.34
C LEU A 188 23.49 18.85 -23.16
N ALA A 189 22.58 19.83 -23.07
CA ALA A 189 22.92 21.23 -22.81
C ALA A 189 23.62 21.43 -21.46
N HIS A 190 23.35 20.55 -20.49
CA HIS A 190 23.94 20.63 -19.15
C HIS A 190 25.09 19.63 -18.91
N LYS A 191 25.63 19.02 -19.97
CA LYS A 191 26.71 18.02 -19.85
C LYS A 191 28.00 18.56 -19.23
N GLU A 192 28.34 19.83 -19.50
CA GLU A 192 29.58 20.45 -19.03
C GLU A 192 29.53 20.94 -17.57
N TYR A 193 28.35 20.88 -16.93
CA TYR A 193 28.25 21.17 -15.50
C TYR A 193 28.89 20.05 -14.69
N LYS A 194 29.56 20.41 -13.59
CA LYS A 194 30.16 19.45 -12.64
C LYS A 194 29.18 18.36 -12.19
N SER A 195 27.90 18.70 -12.03
CA SER A 195 26.83 17.75 -11.78
C SER A 195 25.48 18.33 -12.19
N TYR A 196 24.67 17.56 -12.92
CA TYR A 196 23.30 17.91 -13.28
C TYR A 196 22.34 16.77 -12.89
N LYS A 197 21.20 17.12 -12.29
CA LYS A 197 20.20 16.14 -11.82
C LYS A 197 18.84 16.46 -12.44
N LEU A 198 18.21 15.46 -13.03
CA LEU A 198 16.89 15.55 -13.63
C LEU A 198 15.92 14.61 -12.91
N GLY A 199 14.85 15.16 -12.34
CA GLY A 199 13.80 14.39 -11.67
C GLY A 199 12.57 14.21 -12.56
N ILE A 200 12.10 12.97 -12.71
CA ILE A 200 10.80 12.66 -13.34
C ILE A 200 9.83 12.27 -12.23
N VAL A 201 8.84 13.13 -11.95
CA VAL A 201 7.87 12.95 -10.86
C VAL A 201 6.46 12.78 -11.43
N GLY A 202 5.62 12.02 -10.73
CA GLY A 202 4.26 11.73 -11.17
C GLY A 202 3.66 10.53 -10.45
N THR A 203 2.37 10.29 -10.66
CA THR A 203 1.61 9.20 -10.04
C THR A 203 2.14 7.82 -10.44
N GLY A 204 1.78 6.79 -9.66
CA GLY A 204 2.14 5.40 -9.99
C GLY A 204 1.56 4.97 -11.34
N GLY A 205 2.31 4.21 -12.13
CA GLY A 205 1.84 3.69 -13.42
C GLY A 205 1.86 4.66 -14.61
N VAL A 206 2.16 5.95 -14.41
CA VAL A 206 2.16 6.97 -15.49
C VAL A 206 3.29 6.83 -16.53
N GLY A 207 4.19 5.85 -16.39
CA GLY A 207 5.27 5.62 -17.36
C GLY A 207 6.57 6.39 -17.09
N LYS A 208 6.82 6.86 -15.86
CA LYS A 208 8.09 7.56 -15.49
C LYS A 208 9.34 6.75 -15.86
N THR A 209 9.36 5.48 -15.46
CA THR A 209 10.47 4.56 -15.76
C THR A 209 10.58 4.31 -17.26
N THR A 210 9.46 4.23 -17.98
CA THR A 210 9.43 4.10 -19.45
C THR A 210 10.09 5.29 -20.13
N LEU A 211 9.78 6.51 -19.68
CA LEU A 211 10.41 7.73 -20.20
C LEU A 211 11.90 7.78 -19.87
N ALA A 212 12.29 7.48 -18.61
CA ALA A 212 13.69 7.42 -18.20
C ALA A 212 14.49 6.39 -19.03
N GLN A 213 13.92 5.21 -19.29
CA GLN A 213 14.53 4.19 -20.15
C GLN A 213 14.69 4.66 -21.59
N LYS A 214 13.75 5.45 -22.11
CA LYS A 214 13.82 5.98 -23.48
C LYS A 214 14.90 7.06 -23.59
N ILE A 215 15.05 7.93 -22.59
CA ILE A 215 16.14 8.92 -22.50
C ILE A 215 17.50 8.21 -22.39
N TYR A 216 17.62 7.24 -21.48
CA TYR A 216 18.86 6.48 -21.28
C TYR A 216 19.32 5.74 -22.54
N ASN A 217 18.37 5.23 -23.33
CA ASN A 217 18.66 4.53 -24.58
C ASN A 217 18.80 5.44 -25.81
N ASP A 218 18.55 6.75 -25.69
CA ASP A 218 18.70 7.70 -26.79
C ASP A 218 20.15 7.72 -27.30
N GLN A 219 20.33 7.59 -28.61
CA GLN A 219 21.65 7.50 -29.23
C GLN A 219 22.51 8.74 -28.97
N ARG A 220 21.89 9.91 -28.80
CA ARG A 220 22.61 11.16 -28.47
C ARG A 220 23.17 11.11 -27.05
N ILE A 221 22.45 10.52 -26.11
CA ILE A 221 22.93 10.29 -24.73
C ILE A 221 24.05 9.23 -24.74
N LYS A 222 23.85 8.12 -25.46
CA LYS A 222 24.87 7.06 -25.58
C LYS A 222 26.18 7.56 -26.21
N GLY A 223 26.11 8.42 -27.23
CA GLY A 223 27.29 9.01 -27.88
C GLY A 223 27.96 10.14 -27.09
N SER A 224 27.24 10.79 -26.17
CA SER A 224 27.75 11.99 -25.48
C SER A 224 28.44 11.70 -24.15
N PHE A 225 28.07 10.63 -23.46
CA PHE A 225 28.67 10.25 -22.17
C PHE A 225 29.59 9.04 -22.36
N LYS A 226 30.75 9.03 -21.68
CA LYS A 226 31.72 7.93 -21.78
C LYS A 226 31.29 6.70 -20.99
N MET A 227 30.52 6.91 -19.93
CA MET A 227 30.10 5.87 -19.00
C MET A 227 28.62 6.01 -18.70
N HIS A 228 27.94 4.86 -18.64
CA HIS A 228 26.51 4.81 -18.38
C HIS A 228 26.20 3.79 -17.29
N ALA A 229 25.25 4.11 -16.42
CA ALA A 229 24.74 3.16 -15.44
C ALA A 229 23.22 3.22 -15.35
N TRP A 230 22.57 2.07 -15.55
CA TRP A 230 21.15 1.90 -15.28
C TRP A 230 20.98 1.08 -14.00
N ILE A 231 20.42 1.70 -12.97
CA ILE A 231 20.39 1.11 -11.63
C ILE A 231 18.96 1.08 -11.11
N CYS A 232 18.59 0.02 -10.40
CA CYS A 232 17.31 -0.07 -9.72
C CYS A 232 17.52 0.09 -8.21
N VAL A 233 16.95 1.15 -7.61
CA VAL A 233 17.08 1.40 -6.18
C VAL A 233 15.78 1.00 -5.49
N SER A 234 15.82 -0.09 -4.72
CA SER A 234 14.68 -0.50 -3.89
C SER A 234 14.62 0.29 -2.59
N ARG A 235 13.47 0.25 -1.90
CA ARG A 235 13.33 0.84 -0.54
C ARG A 235 14.35 0.26 0.44
N ASP A 236 14.52 -1.06 0.41
CA ASP A 236 15.46 -1.79 1.27
C ASP A 236 16.83 -1.96 0.57
N TYR A 237 17.42 -0.87 0.04
CA TYR A 237 18.70 -0.98 -0.66
C TYR A 237 19.87 -1.16 0.32
N ASN A 238 20.89 -1.87 -0.14
CA ASN A 238 22.17 -2.03 0.55
C ASN A 238 23.25 -1.27 -0.23
N GLU A 239 23.97 -0.38 0.45
CA GLU A 239 24.95 0.52 -0.18
C GLU A 239 26.07 -0.23 -0.91
N VAL A 240 26.64 -1.26 -0.30
CA VAL A 240 27.67 -2.12 -0.92
C VAL A 240 27.13 -2.76 -2.20
N THR A 241 25.92 -3.30 -2.16
CA THR A 241 25.28 -3.93 -3.32
C THR A 241 25.01 -2.91 -4.44
N LEU A 242 24.61 -1.70 -4.07
CA LEU A 242 24.34 -0.62 -5.03
C LEU A 242 25.62 -0.14 -5.72
N LEU A 243 26.69 0.09 -4.96
CA LEU A 243 27.99 0.48 -5.50
C LEU A 243 28.56 -0.59 -6.44
N LYS A 244 28.45 -1.87 -6.05
CA LYS A 244 28.82 -3.00 -6.92
C LYS A 244 28.01 -3.06 -8.20
N GLU A 245 26.71 -2.74 -8.14
CA GLU A 245 25.85 -2.66 -9.32
C GLU A 245 26.26 -1.52 -10.25
N VAL A 246 26.64 -0.35 -9.72
CA VAL A 246 27.17 0.78 -10.52
C VAL A 246 28.48 0.39 -11.20
N LEU A 247 29.45 -0.12 -10.45
CA LEU A 247 30.77 -0.53 -10.96
C LEU A 247 30.63 -1.57 -12.07
N ARG A 248 29.74 -2.55 -11.89
CA ARG A 248 29.43 -3.55 -12.93
C ARG A 248 28.87 -2.92 -14.22
N ASN A 249 28.00 -1.91 -14.11
CA ASN A 249 27.42 -1.24 -15.30
C ASN A 249 28.50 -0.50 -16.12
N ILE A 250 29.51 0.06 -15.45
CA ILE A 250 30.61 0.78 -16.10
C ILE A 250 31.82 -0.13 -16.44
N GLY A 251 31.68 -1.45 -16.27
CA GLY A 251 32.71 -2.43 -16.63
C GLY A 251 33.88 -2.55 -15.64
N VAL A 252 33.73 -2.09 -14.40
CA VAL A 252 34.76 -2.20 -13.36
C VAL A 252 34.55 -3.47 -12.53
N TYR A 253 35.62 -4.25 -12.42
CA TYR A 253 35.65 -5.44 -11.59
C TYR A 253 35.67 -5.09 -10.10
N HIS A 254 34.96 -5.89 -9.31
CA HIS A 254 34.83 -5.75 -7.86
C HIS A 254 34.86 -7.15 -7.23
N GLU A 255 35.31 -7.24 -5.99
CA GLU A 255 35.58 -8.50 -5.28
C GLU A 255 34.59 -8.74 -4.14
N GLN A 256 34.48 -10.00 -3.68
CA GLN A 256 33.80 -10.30 -2.43
C GLN A 256 34.59 -9.70 -1.25
N GLY A 257 33.89 -9.04 -0.32
CA GLY A 257 34.49 -8.52 0.92
C GLY A 257 34.91 -7.04 0.90
N GLU A 258 34.84 -6.36 -0.23
CA GLU A 258 35.19 -4.93 -0.30
C GLU A 258 34.30 -4.05 0.58
N THR A 259 34.95 -3.13 1.27
CA THR A 259 34.31 -2.10 2.09
C THR A 259 33.68 -1.02 1.20
N ILE A 260 32.79 -0.22 1.79
CA ILE A 260 32.17 0.91 1.11
C ILE A 260 33.23 1.91 0.62
N ALA A 261 34.27 2.17 1.43
CA ALA A 261 35.33 3.12 1.09
C ALA A 261 36.15 2.66 -0.13
N GLU A 262 36.48 1.37 -0.22
CA GLU A 262 37.18 0.80 -1.37
C GLU A 262 36.35 0.91 -2.65
N LEU A 263 35.06 0.58 -2.57
CA LEU A 263 34.13 0.70 -3.70
C LEU A 263 33.93 2.16 -4.14
N GLN A 264 33.87 3.09 -3.19
CA GLN A 264 33.78 4.52 -3.47
C GLN A 264 35.05 5.06 -4.12
N SER A 265 36.25 4.66 -3.64
CA SER A 265 37.53 5.04 -4.25
C SER A 265 37.61 4.54 -5.70
N LYS A 266 37.30 3.26 -5.93
CA LYS A 266 37.26 2.68 -7.28
C LYS A 266 36.30 3.41 -8.20
N LEU A 267 35.12 3.77 -7.71
CA LEU A 267 34.15 4.53 -8.50
C LEU A 267 34.67 5.92 -8.82
N ALA A 268 35.23 6.63 -7.84
CA ALA A 268 35.78 7.99 -8.00
C ALA A 268 36.92 8.02 -9.04
N GLU A 269 37.90 7.13 -8.89
CA GLU A 269 39.02 6.97 -9.84
C GLU A 269 38.52 6.62 -11.25
N THR A 270 37.48 5.78 -11.34
CA THR A 270 36.94 5.36 -12.64
C THR A 270 36.28 6.51 -13.38
N ILE A 271 35.48 7.33 -12.70
CA ILE A 271 34.73 8.43 -13.32
C ILE A 271 35.55 9.71 -13.48
N GLU A 272 36.74 9.78 -12.85
CA GLU A 272 37.60 10.96 -12.92
C GLU A 272 37.94 11.32 -14.37
N GLY A 273 37.70 12.59 -14.73
CA GLY A 273 37.92 13.11 -16.08
C GLY A 273 37.00 12.52 -17.18
N LYS A 274 35.95 11.78 -16.82
CA LYS A 274 35.01 11.15 -17.76
C LYS A 274 33.59 11.62 -17.54
N SER A 275 32.85 11.82 -18.63
CA SER A 275 31.43 12.12 -18.58
C SER A 275 30.64 10.85 -18.20
N PHE A 276 29.91 10.92 -17.08
CA PHE A 276 29.13 9.82 -16.54
C PHE A 276 27.63 10.16 -16.57
N PHE A 277 26.82 9.28 -17.13
CA PHE A 277 25.36 9.38 -17.11
C PHE A 277 24.75 8.20 -16.36
N SER A 278 24.07 8.47 -15.26
CA SER A 278 23.32 7.45 -14.53
C SER A 278 21.83 7.73 -14.57
N SER A 279 21.04 6.67 -14.64
CA SER A 279 19.60 6.73 -14.44
C SER A 279 19.17 5.67 -13.44
N SER A 280 18.32 6.07 -12.51
CA SER A 280 17.78 5.21 -11.48
C SER A 280 16.26 5.26 -11.43
N ARG A 281 15.66 4.15 -10.98
CA ARG A 281 14.23 4.03 -10.67
C ARG A 281 14.01 3.61 -9.23
#